data_AF-N6TA33-F1
#
_entry.id   AF-N6TA33-F1
#
_cell.length_a   1.000
_cell.length_b   1.000
_cell.length_c   1.000
_cell.angle_alpha   90.00
_cell.angle_beta   90.00
_cell.angle_gamma   90.00
#
_symmetry.space_group_name_H-M   'P 1'
#
loop_
_entity.id
_entity.type
_entity.pdbx_description
1 polymer ?
#
loop_
_entity_poly.entity_id
_entity_poly.type
_entity_poly.pdbx_seq_one_letter_code
_entity_poly.pdbx_strand_id
1 'polypeptide(L)'
;MQALMFAALKGVKDIRVDYSDKSRLFSGAPVEIIEILSEKNATYNLHRYCLTRAVLDENNLLDSWRIISTNKDANGLEFISAIEHRSYPIYGVQFHPEKNQFEFNKGKGFPHSSDSIKVAQYFANFFVNETRRNHNGFSNDTAEAEALIYQFCPRYTGLTNGYYEQLYVFVKEDFDKNSLI
;
A
#
# COMPACT_ATOMS: atom_id res chain seq x y z
N MET A 1 15.31 -14.67 -8.56
CA MET A 1 14.51 -15.88 -8.32
C MET A 1 13.29 -15.48 -7.50
N GLN A 2 12.07 -15.55 -8.04
CA GLN A 2 10.83 -15.15 -7.35
C GLN A 2 10.45 -16.22 -6.33
N ALA A 3 10.38 -15.89 -5.05
CA ALA A 3 9.90 -16.80 -4.02
C ALA A 3 8.37 -16.84 -4.05
N LEU A 4 7.83 -18.04 -4.27
CA LEU A 4 6.42 -18.31 -4.49
C LEU A 4 5.83 -18.67 -3.11
N MET A 5 5.16 -17.73 -2.44
CA MET A 5 4.72 -17.84 -1.05
C MET A 5 3.24 -17.51 -0.89
N PHE A 6 2.50 -18.35 -0.19
CA PHE A 6 1.18 -18.01 0.32
C PHE A 6 1.35 -17.36 1.70
N ALA A 7 1.36 -16.02 1.77
CA ALA A 7 1.24 -15.34 3.06
C ALA A 7 -0.19 -15.51 3.61
N ALA A 8 -0.27 -15.90 4.88
CA ALA A 8 -1.47 -16.42 5.51
C ALA A 8 -2.64 -15.42 5.56
N LEU A 9 -3.86 -15.95 5.44
CA LEU A 9 -5.16 -15.31 5.74
C LEU A 9 -5.30 -14.79 7.19
N LYS A 10 -4.23 -14.83 7.99
CA LYS A 10 -4.17 -14.33 9.35
C LYS A 10 -2.84 -13.60 9.50
N GLY A 11 -2.91 -12.30 9.74
CA GLY A 11 -1.76 -11.42 9.70
C GLY A 11 -0.67 -11.86 10.64
N VAL A 12 0.52 -11.64 10.13
CA VAL A 12 1.76 -12.08 10.73
C VAL A 12 2.17 -11.00 11.72
N LYS A 13 2.39 -11.40 12.97
CA LYS A 13 3.14 -10.59 13.95
C LYS A 13 4.59 -10.55 13.51
N ASP A 14 5.28 -9.47 13.86
CA ASP A 14 6.67 -9.15 13.51
C ASP A 14 6.77 -8.26 12.27
N ILE A 15 6.33 -7.00 12.41
CA ILE A 15 6.89 -5.89 11.65
C ILE A 15 8.15 -5.44 12.41
N ARG A 16 9.34 -5.84 11.94
CA ARG A 16 10.58 -5.27 12.45
C ARG A 16 10.79 -3.90 11.82
N VAL A 17 10.26 -2.85 12.44
CA VAL A 17 10.37 -1.48 11.95
C VAL A 17 11.79 -0.94 12.17
N ASP A 18 12.43 -0.42 11.12
CA ASP A 18 13.58 0.49 11.26
C ASP A 18 13.07 1.84 11.80
N TYR A 19 13.18 2.03 13.12
CA TYR A 19 12.87 3.28 13.83
C TYR A 19 13.97 4.34 13.73
N SER A 20 14.98 4.17 12.87
CA SER A 20 15.99 5.22 12.75
C SER A 20 15.31 6.52 12.33
N ASP A 21 15.75 7.65 12.91
CA ASP A 21 15.33 9.02 12.57
C ASP A 21 15.52 9.37 11.08
N LYS A 22 16.05 8.43 10.29
CA LYS A 22 16.30 8.51 8.86
C LYS A 22 15.16 7.96 8.01
N SER A 23 14.16 7.30 8.59
CA SER A 23 12.95 6.87 7.89
C SER A 23 12.06 8.08 7.60
N ARG A 24 11.53 8.25 6.39
CA ARG A 24 10.46 9.25 6.17
C ARG A 24 9.11 8.66 6.48
N LEU A 25 8.88 7.42 6.06
CA LEU A 25 7.60 6.73 6.21
C LEU A 25 7.19 6.54 7.67
N PHE A 26 8.12 6.44 8.63
CA PHE A 26 7.78 6.16 10.03
C PHE A 26 8.40 7.08 11.08
N SER A 27 9.34 7.98 10.75
CA SER A 27 9.90 8.89 11.78
C SER A 27 8.85 9.84 12.38
N GLY A 28 7.84 10.23 11.59
CA GLY A 28 6.69 11.01 12.05
C GLY A 28 5.48 10.17 12.48
N ALA A 29 5.60 8.85 12.59
CA ALA A 29 4.49 8.00 13.01
C ALA A 29 4.14 8.22 14.49
N PRO A 30 2.85 8.35 14.85
CA PRO A 30 2.44 8.26 16.24
C PRO A 30 2.89 6.91 16.84
N VAL A 31 3.35 6.91 18.08
CA VAL A 31 3.79 5.70 18.80
C VAL A 31 2.70 4.61 18.76
N GLU A 32 1.43 5.01 18.91
CA GLU A 32 0.30 4.09 18.81
C GLU A 32 0.26 3.32 17.46
N ILE A 33 0.53 3.99 16.33
CA ILE A 33 0.53 3.35 15.01
C ILE A 33 1.65 2.31 14.93
N ILE A 34 2.80 2.66 15.46
CA ILE A 34 3.96 1.78 15.54
C ILE A 34 3.69 0.53 16.39
N GLU A 35 3.07 0.70 17.56
CA GLU A 35 2.69 -0.41 18.44
C GLU A 35 1.66 -1.33 17.77
N ILE A 36 0.62 -0.74 17.15
CA ILE A 36 -0.38 -1.51 16.40
C ILE A 36 0.29 -2.35 15.31
N LEU A 37 1.16 -1.75 14.49
CA LEU A 37 1.85 -2.44 13.40
C LEU A 37 2.77 -3.55 13.92
N SER A 38 3.37 -3.37 15.09
CA SER A 38 4.30 -4.35 15.68
C SER A 38 3.57 -5.54 16.33
N GLU A 39 2.42 -5.30 16.96
CA GLU A 39 1.79 -6.27 17.87
C GLU A 39 0.48 -6.88 17.34
N LYS A 40 -0.23 -6.18 16.45
CA LYS A 40 -1.58 -6.53 16.01
C LYS A 40 -1.63 -6.93 14.55
N ASN A 41 -2.59 -7.78 14.21
CA ASN A 41 -2.93 -8.08 12.81
C ASN A 41 -3.72 -6.92 12.21
N ALA A 42 -2.99 -5.88 11.75
CA ALA A 42 -3.56 -4.66 11.19
C ALA A 42 -3.27 -4.47 9.69
N THR A 43 -2.53 -5.39 9.06
CA THR A 43 -2.14 -5.33 7.65
C THR A 43 -2.71 -6.51 6.86
N TYR A 44 -3.37 -6.22 5.74
CA TYR A 44 -3.89 -7.26 4.86
C TYR A 44 -2.83 -7.70 3.84
N ASN A 45 -2.44 -8.97 3.88
CA ASN A 45 -1.46 -9.56 2.97
C ASN A 45 -2.17 -10.50 2.00
N LEU A 46 -2.12 -10.19 0.70
CA LEU A 46 -2.65 -11.03 -0.37
C LEU A 46 -1.71 -10.99 -1.57
N HIS A 47 -0.61 -11.72 -1.47
CA HIS A 47 0.41 -11.79 -2.51
C HIS A 47 0.98 -13.20 -2.61
N ARG A 48 1.45 -13.56 -3.80
CA ARG A 48 2.11 -14.83 -4.10
C ARG A 48 3.64 -14.70 -4.11
N TYR A 49 4.16 -13.48 -4.24
CA TYR A 49 5.59 -13.23 -4.40
C TYR A 49 6.02 -12.12 -3.46
N CYS A 50 7.22 -12.28 -2.90
CA CYS A 50 7.80 -11.29 -2.00
C CYS A 50 9.25 -10.97 -2.39
N LEU A 51 9.69 -9.77 -2.02
CA LEU A 51 11.09 -9.36 -2.06
C LEU A 51 11.76 -9.70 -0.73
N THR A 52 12.97 -10.28 -0.77
CA THR A 52 13.80 -10.51 0.41
C THR A 52 14.98 -9.55 0.42
N ARG A 53 15.64 -9.41 1.58
CA ARG A 53 16.89 -8.63 1.66
C ARG A 53 17.95 -9.13 0.69
N ALA A 54 18.07 -10.45 0.53
CA ALA A 54 19.02 -11.06 -0.40
C ALA A 54 18.80 -10.59 -1.84
N VAL A 55 17.54 -10.47 -2.28
CA VAL A 55 17.23 -9.97 -3.63
C VAL A 55 17.68 -8.52 -3.81
N LEU A 56 17.53 -7.65 -2.80
CA LEU A 56 18.06 -6.28 -2.88
C LEU A 56 19.58 -6.28 -2.95
N ASP A 57 20.25 -7.14 -2.18
CA ASP A 57 21.70 -7.24 -2.14
C ASP A 57 22.26 -7.71 -3.49
N GLU A 58 21.71 -8.80 -4.03
CA GLU A 58 22.04 -9.36 -5.35
C GLU A 58 21.89 -8.35 -6.49
N ASN A 59 21.02 -7.36 -6.34
CA ASN A 59 20.76 -6.32 -7.34
C ASN A 59 21.40 -4.96 -6.98
N ASN A 60 22.28 -4.90 -5.97
CA ASN A 60 22.96 -3.69 -5.52
C ASN A 60 21.98 -2.55 -5.11
N LEU A 61 20.84 -2.90 -4.53
CA LEU A 61 19.78 -1.96 -4.15
C LEU A 61 19.84 -1.54 -2.68
N LEU A 62 20.61 -2.22 -1.82
CA LEU A 62 20.67 -1.92 -0.38
C LEU A 62 21.24 -0.51 -0.06
N ASP A 63 22.06 0.03 -0.96
CA ASP A 63 22.61 1.38 -0.81
C ASP A 63 21.57 2.44 -1.14
N SER A 64 20.69 2.19 -2.11
CA SER A 64 19.68 3.17 -2.56
C SER A 64 18.34 3.02 -1.85
N TRP A 65 18.03 1.83 -1.32
CA TRP A 65 16.78 1.53 -0.66
C TRP A 65 16.97 1.18 0.81
N ARG A 66 16.05 1.67 1.64
CA ARG A 66 15.95 1.35 3.06
C ARG A 66 14.81 0.38 3.26
N ILE A 67 15.13 -0.80 3.78
CA ILE A 67 14.13 -1.74 4.30
C ILE A 67 13.55 -1.12 5.56
N ILE A 68 12.26 -0.81 5.52
CA ILE A 68 11.54 -0.16 6.61
C ILE A 68 10.92 -1.21 7.53
N SER A 69 10.39 -2.28 6.96
CA SER A 69 9.91 -3.40 7.74
C SER A 69 9.99 -4.72 6.99
N THR A 70 10.03 -5.80 7.76
CA THR A 70 9.90 -7.17 7.27
C THR A 70 8.67 -7.85 7.87
N ASN A 71 8.23 -8.95 7.27
CA ASN A 71 7.30 -9.92 7.84
C ASN A 71 7.81 -11.34 7.52
N LYS A 72 7.21 -12.36 8.13
CA LYS A 72 7.49 -13.76 7.80
C LYS A 72 6.29 -14.43 7.12
N ASP A 73 6.52 -15.33 6.18
CA ASP A 73 5.42 -16.11 5.61
C ASP A 73 5.07 -17.31 6.52
N ALA A 74 4.12 -18.15 6.08
CA ALA A 74 3.71 -19.35 6.81
C ALA A 74 4.84 -20.39 6.99
N ASN A 75 5.89 -20.33 6.16
CA ASN A 75 7.06 -21.20 6.23
C ASN A 75 8.23 -20.55 6.98
N GLY A 76 8.06 -19.34 7.51
CA GLY A 76 9.07 -18.61 8.27
C GLY A 76 10.09 -17.84 7.43
N LEU A 77 9.92 -17.73 6.10
CA LEU A 77 10.79 -16.88 5.27
C LEU A 77 10.51 -15.43 5.59
N GLU A 78 11.56 -14.70 5.95
CA GLU A 78 11.50 -13.25 6.11
C GLU A 78 11.49 -12.53 4.75
N PHE A 79 10.51 -11.66 4.56
CA PHE A 79 10.35 -10.82 3.38
C PHE A 79 10.13 -9.36 3.75
N ILE A 80 10.42 -8.45 2.82
CA ILE A 80 10.27 -7.00 2.98
C ILE A 80 8.79 -6.64 2.86
N SER A 81 8.23 -6.02 3.91
CA SER A 81 6.83 -5.60 3.96
C SER A 81 6.64 -4.09 3.76
N ALA A 82 7.67 -3.29 4.04
CA ALA A 82 7.73 -1.88 3.66
C ALA A 82 9.17 -1.46 3.32
N ILE A 83 9.31 -0.56 2.35
CA ILE A 83 10.58 -0.05 1.85
C ILE A 83 10.44 1.40 1.39
N GLU A 84 11.52 2.18 1.47
CA GLU A 84 11.58 3.51 0.87
C GLU A 84 12.93 3.78 0.22
N HIS A 85 12.96 4.61 -0.82
CA HIS A 85 14.22 5.04 -1.43
C HIS A 85 14.92 6.04 -0.49
N ARG A 86 16.24 5.98 -0.35
CA ARG A 86 16.97 6.88 0.58
C ARG A 86 16.90 8.34 0.17
N SER A 87 17.01 8.62 -1.14
CA SER A 87 17.11 9.99 -1.68
C SER A 87 15.83 10.54 -2.32
N TYR A 88 14.91 9.68 -2.76
CA TYR A 88 13.73 10.08 -3.54
C TYR A 88 12.45 9.73 -2.76
N PRO A 89 11.35 10.47 -2.92
CA PRO A 89 10.09 10.20 -2.23
C PRO A 89 9.35 9.01 -2.87
N ILE A 90 10.01 7.85 -2.94
CA ILE A 90 9.47 6.60 -3.47
C ILE A 90 9.31 5.63 -2.32
N TYR A 91 8.10 5.09 -2.19
CA TYR A 91 7.67 4.24 -1.08
C TYR A 91 7.03 2.97 -1.63
N GLY A 92 7.20 1.86 -0.94
CA GLY A 92 6.56 0.60 -1.28
C GLY A 92 6.10 -0.13 -0.03
N VAL A 93 4.88 -0.68 -0.08
CA VAL A 93 4.35 -1.61 0.93
C VAL A 93 3.89 -2.87 0.23
N GLN A 94 4.16 -4.02 0.83
CA GLN A 94 3.77 -5.33 0.27
C GLN A 94 2.32 -5.70 0.66
N PHE A 95 1.83 -5.14 1.77
CA PHE A 95 0.46 -5.29 2.24
C PHE A 95 -0.46 -4.21 1.63
N HIS A 96 -1.76 -4.36 1.86
CA HIS A 96 -2.82 -3.53 1.29
C HIS A 96 -3.51 -2.68 2.35
N PRO A 97 -3.00 -1.47 2.68
CA PRO A 97 -3.61 -0.61 3.68
C PRO A 97 -5.01 -0.13 3.28
N GLU A 98 -5.31 -0.01 1.99
CA GLU A 98 -6.59 0.45 1.46
C GLU A 98 -7.75 -0.48 1.82
N LYS A 99 -7.49 -1.78 1.95
CA LYS A 99 -8.54 -2.79 2.11
C LYS A 99 -9.21 -2.75 3.48
N ASN A 100 -8.50 -2.27 4.50
CA ASN A 100 -8.99 -2.22 5.88
C ASN A 100 -10.27 -1.37 6.01
N GLN A 101 -10.39 -0.31 5.22
CA GLN A 101 -11.51 0.63 5.30
C GLN A 101 -12.59 0.39 4.23
N PHE A 102 -12.22 -0.18 3.08
CA PHE A 102 -13.08 -0.12 1.89
C PHE A 102 -13.55 -1.48 1.36
N GLU A 103 -12.98 -2.60 1.79
CA GLU A 103 -13.32 -3.93 1.24
C GLU A 103 -14.00 -4.85 2.24
N PHE A 104 -15.20 -5.37 1.95
CA PHE A 104 -16.03 -6.09 2.92
C PHE A 104 -16.46 -7.50 2.49
N ASN A 105 -15.98 -7.96 1.33
CA ASN A 105 -16.28 -9.28 0.79
C ASN A 105 -16.01 -10.38 1.82
N LYS A 106 -17.07 -11.12 2.19
CA LYS A 106 -17.04 -12.11 3.26
C LYS A 106 -16.04 -13.23 2.96
N GLY A 107 -15.38 -13.73 4.00
CA GLY A 107 -14.44 -14.85 3.89
C GLY A 107 -13.06 -14.48 3.34
N LYS A 108 -12.80 -13.19 3.03
CA LYS A 108 -11.49 -12.72 2.54
C LYS A 108 -10.53 -12.31 3.65
N GLY A 109 -11.01 -12.12 4.88
CA GLY A 109 -10.17 -11.89 6.06
C GLY A 109 -9.62 -10.47 6.20
N PHE A 110 -10.29 -9.46 5.64
CA PHE A 110 -9.88 -8.06 5.79
C PHE A 110 -9.93 -7.62 7.27
N PRO A 111 -8.90 -6.94 7.78
CA PRO A 111 -8.87 -6.49 9.16
C PRO A 111 -9.62 -5.15 9.30
N HIS A 112 -10.76 -5.18 10.00
CA HIS A 112 -11.65 -4.03 10.19
C HIS A 112 -11.67 -3.48 11.62
N SER A 113 -10.68 -3.84 12.45
CA SER A 113 -10.59 -3.27 13.80
C SER A 113 -10.33 -1.76 13.74
N SER A 114 -10.70 -1.03 14.79
CA SER A 114 -10.38 0.40 14.91
C SER A 114 -8.88 0.67 14.70
N ASP A 115 -8.03 -0.21 15.22
CA ASP A 115 -6.58 -0.16 15.03
C ASP A 115 -6.17 -0.28 13.56
N SER A 116 -6.80 -1.21 12.82
CA SER A 116 -6.52 -1.44 11.40
C SER A 116 -6.93 -0.23 10.54
N ILE A 117 -8.02 0.44 10.92
CA ILE A 117 -8.49 1.66 10.28
C ILE A 117 -7.52 2.82 10.54
N LYS A 118 -7.02 2.98 11.78
CA LYS A 118 -6.01 3.99 12.13
C LYS A 118 -4.73 3.81 11.31
N VAL A 119 -4.26 2.56 11.17
CA VAL A 119 -3.09 2.23 10.35
C VAL A 119 -3.33 2.60 8.89
N ALA A 120 -4.45 2.22 8.30
CA ALA A 120 -4.79 2.57 6.92
C ALA A 120 -4.81 4.08 6.69
N GLN A 121 -5.43 4.82 7.62
CA GLN A 121 -5.49 6.28 7.57
C GLN A 121 -4.10 6.92 7.68
N TYR A 122 -3.21 6.35 8.49
CA TYR A 122 -1.84 6.83 8.62
C TYR A 122 -1.10 6.81 7.27
N PHE A 123 -1.14 5.68 6.56
CA PHE A 123 -0.48 5.55 5.25
C PHE A 123 -1.04 6.55 4.23
N ALA A 124 -2.37 6.72 4.19
CA ALA A 124 -3.01 7.72 3.32
C ALA A 124 -2.57 9.15 3.66
N ASN A 125 -2.58 9.52 4.95
CA ASN A 125 -2.17 10.85 5.39
C ASN A 125 -0.70 11.12 5.07
N PHE A 126 0.18 10.14 5.32
CA PHE A 126 1.60 10.24 4.98
C PHE A 126 1.79 10.49 3.48
N PHE A 127 1.18 9.66 2.64
CA PHE A 127 1.36 9.78 1.18
C PHE A 127 0.82 11.11 0.65
N VAL A 128 -0.37 11.54 1.09
CA VAL A 128 -0.93 12.84 0.70
C VAL A 128 -0.08 14.01 1.22
N ASN A 129 0.58 13.88 2.37
CA ASN A 129 1.54 14.90 2.81
C ASN A 129 2.76 14.98 1.89
N GLU A 130 3.24 13.86 1.37
CA GLU A 130 4.32 13.85 0.38
C GLU A 130 3.90 14.48 -0.95
N THR A 131 2.65 14.27 -1.40
CA THR A 131 2.16 14.91 -2.63
C THR A 131 1.99 16.43 -2.52
N ARG A 132 1.87 16.98 -1.30
CA ARG A 132 1.84 18.44 -1.07
C ARG A 132 3.20 19.14 -1.26
N ARG A 133 4.29 18.38 -1.43
CA ARG A 133 5.66 18.91 -1.53
C ARG A 133 6.07 19.30 -2.94
N ASN A 134 5.14 19.31 -3.88
CA ASN A 134 5.35 19.81 -5.24
C ASN A 134 4.33 20.91 -5.57
N HIS A 135 4.61 21.67 -6.61
CA HIS A 135 3.76 22.77 -7.10
C HIS A 135 3.10 22.43 -8.44
N ASN A 136 2.91 21.14 -8.74
CA ASN A 136 2.23 20.74 -9.96
C ASN A 136 0.76 21.14 -9.88
N GLY A 137 0.18 21.48 -11.02
CA GLY A 137 -1.23 21.80 -11.16
C GLY A 137 -1.66 21.62 -12.61
N PHE A 138 -2.98 21.59 -12.83
CA PHE A 138 -3.54 21.62 -14.18
C PHE A 138 -3.35 23.00 -14.81
N SER A 139 -3.42 23.07 -16.13
CA SER A 139 -3.28 24.33 -16.87
C SER A 139 -4.43 25.30 -16.63
N ASN A 140 -5.62 24.78 -16.30
CA ASN A 140 -6.83 25.52 -15.96
C ASN A 140 -7.86 24.60 -15.28
N ASP A 141 -8.91 25.20 -14.71
CA ASP A 141 -9.98 24.52 -13.98
C ASP A 141 -10.76 23.50 -14.83
N THR A 142 -10.91 23.76 -16.14
CA THR A 142 -11.60 22.82 -17.06
C THR A 142 -10.81 21.54 -17.23
N ALA A 143 -9.51 21.64 -17.48
CA ALA A 143 -8.62 20.49 -17.62
C ALA A 143 -8.56 19.66 -16.32
N GLU A 144 -8.61 20.31 -15.16
CA GLU A 144 -8.73 19.61 -13.88
C GLU A 144 -10.07 18.86 -13.79
N ALA A 145 -11.19 19.56 -13.98
CA ALA A 145 -12.52 18.97 -13.83
C ALA A 145 -12.76 17.77 -14.75
N GLU A 146 -12.20 17.79 -15.97
CA GLU A 146 -12.31 16.69 -16.94
C GLU A 146 -11.45 15.48 -16.57
N ALA A 147 -10.35 15.67 -15.83
CA ALA A 147 -9.43 14.60 -15.46
C ALA A 147 -9.76 13.91 -14.12
N LEU A 148 -10.56 14.56 -13.26
CA LEU A 148 -10.87 14.03 -11.93
C LEU A 148 -11.71 12.73 -11.99
N ILE A 149 -11.48 11.85 -11.01
CA ILE A 149 -12.18 10.56 -10.90
C ILE A 149 -13.71 10.70 -10.79
N TYR A 150 -14.21 11.88 -10.40
CA TYR A 150 -15.63 12.19 -10.27
C TYR A 150 -16.40 12.11 -11.60
N GLN A 151 -15.71 12.16 -12.74
CA GLN A 151 -16.30 12.00 -14.07
C GLN A 151 -16.67 10.55 -14.39
N PHE A 152 -16.26 9.60 -13.56
CA PHE A 152 -16.42 8.17 -13.80
C PHE A 152 -17.32 7.54 -12.74
N CYS A 153 -18.09 6.54 -13.15
CA CYS A 153 -18.95 5.76 -12.26
C CYS A 153 -18.34 4.37 -12.03
N PRO A 154 -18.04 4.00 -10.78
CA PRO A 154 -17.59 2.65 -10.49
C PRO A 154 -18.74 1.65 -10.65
N ARG A 155 -18.41 0.40 -10.96
CA ARG A 155 -19.36 -0.72 -11.01
C ARG A 155 -19.27 -1.55 -9.74
N TYR A 156 -20.42 -1.93 -9.19
CA TYR A 156 -20.47 -2.84 -8.06
C TYR A 156 -20.12 -4.27 -8.49
N THR A 157 -19.10 -4.85 -7.84
CA THR A 157 -18.58 -6.19 -8.14
C THR A 157 -18.69 -7.17 -6.98
N GLY A 158 -19.07 -6.69 -5.78
CA GLY A 158 -19.20 -7.51 -4.56
C GLY A 158 -20.19 -8.68 -4.68
N LEU A 159 -21.28 -8.56 -5.46
CA LEU A 159 -22.28 -9.65 -5.64
C LEU A 159 -21.69 -10.93 -6.22
N THR A 160 -20.63 -10.80 -7.02
CA THR A 160 -20.01 -11.93 -7.72
C THR A 160 -18.87 -12.56 -6.93
N ASN A 161 -18.75 -12.25 -5.63
CA ASN A 161 -17.63 -12.63 -4.78
C ASN A 161 -16.28 -12.16 -5.36
N GLY A 162 -16.28 -10.97 -5.96
CA GLY A 162 -15.08 -10.29 -6.42
C GLY A 162 -14.09 -10.04 -5.28
N TYR A 163 -12.88 -9.63 -5.60
CA TYR A 163 -11.91 -9.21 -4.58
C TYR A 163 -12.09 -7.75 -4.14
N TYR A 164 -12.88 -6.99 -4.89
CA TYR A 164 -13.16 -5.58 -4.67
C TYR A 164 -14.68 -5.37 -4.61
N GLU A 165 -15.16 -4.50 -3.72
CA GLU A 165 -16.56 -4.08 -3.68
C GLU A 165 -16.93 -3.35 -4.96
N GLN A 166 -16.07 -2.44 -5.41
CA GLN A 166 -16.29 -1.60 -6.58
C GLN A 166 -15.03 -1.50 -7.45
N LEU A 167 -15.23 -1.41 -8.77
CA LEU A 167 -14.16 -1.17 -9.74
C LEU A 167 -14.54 -0.06 -10.72
N TYR A 168 -13.58 0.83 -10.99
CA TYR A 168 -13.64 1.70 -12.17
C TYR A 168 -13.14 0.90 -13.37
N VAL A 169 -13.94 0.83 -14.43
CA VAL A 169 -13.60 0.14 -15.68
C VAL A 169 -13.59 1.17 -16.78
N PHE A 170 -12.44 1.33 -17.42
CA PHE A 170 -12.23 2.28 -18.51
C PHE A 170 -12.15 1.50 -19.82
N VAL A 171 -12.98 1.87 -20.79
CA VAL A 171 -12.93 1.36 -22.16
C VAL A 171 -12.16 2.31 -23.06
N LYS A 172 -11.81 1.88 -24.27
CA LYS A 172 -11.05 2.70 -25.22
C LYS A 172 -11.74 4.04 -25.49
N GLU A 173 -13.06 4.03 -25.59
CA GLU A 173 -13.87 5.22 -25.82
C GLU A 173 -13.79 6.24 -24.67
N ASP A 174 -13.48 5.81 -23.43
CA ASP A 174 -13.29 6.72 -22.29
C ASP A 174 -11.97 7.50 -22.40
N PHE A 175 -10.95 6.92 -23.04
CA PHE A 175 -9.69 7.60 -23.31
C PHE A 175 -9.82 8.59 -24.47
N ASP A 176 -10.57 8.21 -25.52
CA ASP A 176 -10.78 9.05 -26.70
C ASP A 176 -11.57 10.33 -26.37
N LYS A 177 -12.47 10.28 -25.36
CA LYS A 177 -13.27 11.44 -24.93
C LYS A 177 -12.54 12.41 -24.00
N ASN A 178 -11.57 11.92 -23.23
CA ASN A 178 -10.89 12.71 -22.19
C ASN A 178 -9.48 13.16 -22.59
N SER A 179 -9.06 12.92 -23.83
CA SER A 179 -7.72 13.29 -24.34
C SER A 179 -6.60 12.93 -23.36
N LEU A 180 -6.67 11.75 -22.74
CA LEU A 180 -5.73 11.32 -21.70
C LEU A 180 -4.37 10.85 -22.26
N ILE A 181 -4.12 11.06 -23.56
CA ILE A 181 -2.84 10.88 -24.24
C ILE A 181 -2.73 11.89 -25.38
#